data_AF-A0A9J6H9R7-F1
#
_entry.id   AF-A0A9J6H9R7-F1
#
_cell.length_a   1.000
_cell.length_b   1.000
_cell.length_c   1.000
_cell.angle_alpha   90.00
_cell.angle_beta   90.00
_cell.angle_gamma   90.00
#
_symmetry.space_group_name_H-M   'P 1'
#
loop_
_entity.id
_entity.type
_entity.pdbx_description
1 polymer ?
#
loop_
_entity_poly.entity_id
_entity_poly.type
_entity_poly.pdbx_seq_one_letter_code
_entity_poly.pdbx_strand_id
1 'polypeptide(L)'
;MERIEALQKLIVHILDRHDIPSSKYLFKKHVGVGVSNARFHFYCASCMNLVAETSGDLMERNRVKATCSVCTKSLTGRQMIADGNFFITLPVQQQLSALLADESVANALHDGLNSIAGRVSAAAEHVSDITDGALYKEFRSKLNSRDAITLTLSSDGSPTFKSSKYSIWPVQLSLNELPVHMRHKNILISALWYGQDHPNMTLLLSPVVREMEKLADNSVEWMSRGKTLHSKVNIPHFILTHMVSCAWKLPTPCFFVHCSVLCASA
;
A
#
# COMPACT_ATOMS: atom_id res chain seq x y z
N MET A 1 -1.93 10.96 -10.58
CA MET A 1 -1.83 12.30 -9.97
C MET A 1 -3.14 12.70 -9.29
N GLU A 2 -4.25 12.77 -10.03
CA GLU A 2 -5.58 13.18 -9.50
C GLU A 2 -6.10 12.35 -8.30
N ARG A 3 -5.92 11.02 -8.30
CA ARG A 3 -6.30 10.17 -7.15
C ARG A 3 -5.42 10.37 -5.92
N ILE A 4 -4.13 10.67 -6.11
CA ILE A 4 -3.18 10.90 -5.01
C ILE A 4 -3.48 12.25 -4.36
N GLU A 5 -3.74 13.29 -5.16
CA GLU A 5 -4.16 14.60 -4.66
C GLU A 5 -5.54 14.54 -3.98
N ALA A 6 -6.48 13.78 -4.53
CA ALA A 6 -7.78 13.56 -3.91
C ALA A 6 -7.66 12.78 -2.59
N LEU A 7 -6.76 11.80 -2.52
CA LEU A 7 -6.44 11.08 -1.29
C LEU A 7 -5.80 12.04 -0.27
N GLN A 8 -4.82 12.85 -0.68
CA GLN A 8 -4.21 13.87 0.17
C GLN A 8 -5.28 14.86 0.70
N LYS A 9 -6.20 15.33 -0.14
CA LYS A 9 -7.34 16.19 0.26
C LYS A 9 -8.30 15.48 1.22
N LEU A 10 -8.61 14.21 0.96
CA LEU A 10 -9.44 13.38 1.83
C LEU A 10 -8.80 13.17 3.20
N ILE A 11 -7.49 12.96 3.24
CA ILE A 11 -6.72 12.77 4.47
C ILE A 11 -6.61 14.09 5.23
N VAL A 12 -6.33 15.20 4.55
CA VAL A 12 -6.41 16.54 5.15
C VAL A 12 -7.80 16.76 5.74
N HIS A 13 -8.88 16.37 5.05
CA HIS A 13 -10.24 16.47 5.59
C HIS A 13 -10.52 15.51 6.77
N ILE A 14 -9.89 14.33 6.81
CA ILE A 14 -9.92 13.39 7.95
C ILE A 14 -9.29 14.00 9.21
N LEU A 15 -8.39 14.98 9.04
CA LEU A 15 -7.49 15.44 10.10
C LEU A 15 -7.75 16.90 10.53
N ASP A 16 -8.27 17.72 9.61
CA ASP A 16 -8.68 19.12 9.85
C ASP A 16 -10.05 19.23 10.53
N ARG A 17 -10.81 18.14 10.52
CA ARG A 17 -11.98 17.92 11.37
C ARG A 17 -11.56 16.84 12.35
N HIS A 18 -11.82 17.00 13.64
CA HIS A 18 -11.62 15.93 14.65
C HIS A 18 -12.53 14.70 14.45
N ASP A 19 -13.10 14.57 13.25
CA ASP A 19 -14.01 13.56 12.78
C ASP A 19 -13.53 13.09 11.41
N ILE A 20 -13.41 11.77 11.23
CA ILE A 20 -13.39 11.14 9.91
C ILE A 20 -14.59 11.68 9.11
N PRO A 21 -14.45 12.05 7.81
CA PRO A 21 -15.54 12.60 7.02
C PRO A 21 -16.82 11.82 7.28
N SER A 22 -17.85 12.53 7.73
CA SER A 22 -19.21 12.03 7.89
C SER A 22 -19.70 11.31 6.62
N SER A 23 -19.13 11.69 5.48
CA SER A 23 -19.27 11.02 4.20
C SER A 23 -18.31 9.82 4.08
N LYS A 24 -18.73 8.65 4.59
CA LYS A 24 -18.21 7.31 4.21
C LYS A 24 -18.03 7.16 2.69
N TYR A 25 -18.81 7.93 1.93
CA TYR A 25 -18.86 7.97 0.49
C TYR A 25 -17.59 8.52 -0.17
N LEU A 26 -16.99 9.62 0.32
CA LEU A 26 -15.77 10.17 -0.29
C LEU A 26 -14.56 9.25 -0.09
N PHE A 27 -14.43 8.67 1.11
CA PHE A 27 -13.38 7.70 1.38
C PHE A 27 -13.52 6.46 0.50
N LYS A 28 -14.74 5.89 0.44
CA LYS A 28 -15.06 4.77 -0.45
C LYS A 28 -14.83 5.09 -1.92
N LYS A 29 -15.15 6.31 -2.37
CA LYS A 29 -15.00 6.74 -3.76
C LYS A 29 -13.53 6.79 -4.20
N HIS A 30 -12.62 7.21 -3.32
CA HIS A 30 -11.21 7.40 -3.68
C HIS A 30 -10.32 6.19 -3.36
N VAL A 31 -10.63 5.46 -2.29
CA VAL A 31 -9.86 4.30 -1.83
C VAL A 31 -10.47 2.99 -2.35
N GLY A 32 -11.74 2.98 -2.73
CA GLY A 32 -12.47 1.75 -3.11
C GLY A 32 -12.98 0.95 -1.91
N VAL A 33 -12.61 1.33 -0.69
CA VAL A 33 -12.97 0.64 0.56
C VAL A 33 -13.62 1.63 1.54
N GLY A 34 -14.61 1.17 2.30
CA GLY A 34 -15.22 2.00 3.35
C GLY A 34 -14.33 2.12 4.57
N VAL A 35 -14.38 3.25 5.28
CA VAL A 35 -13.60 3.48 6.51
C VAL A 35 -13.84 2.39 7.56
N SER A 36 -15.05 1.81 7.62
CA SER A 36 -15.37 0.70 8.52
C SER A 36 -14.46 -0.51 8.36
N ASN A 37 -13.92 -0.71 7.15
CA ASN A 37 -13.07 -1.84 6.83
C ASN A 37 -11.59 -1.50 7.01
N ALA A 38 -11.26 -0.23 7.28
CA ALA A 38 -9.92 0.17 7.65
C ALA A 38 -9.60 -0.32 9.07
N ARG A 39 -8.33 -0.54 9.33
CA ARG A 39 -7.82 -0.84 10.66
C ARG A 39 -7.00 0.33 11.16
N PHE A 40 -7.25 0.72 12.41
CA PHE A 40 -6.51 1.77 13.10
C PHE A 40 -5.45 1.12 13.97
N HIS A 41 -4.26 1.71 13.93
CA HIS A 41 -3.09 1.27 14.67
C HIS A 41 -2.59 2.43 15.51
N PHE A 42 -2.72 2.31 16.83
CA PHE A 42 -2.34 3.33 17.79
C PHE A 42 -0.95 3.05 18.32
N TYR A 43 -0.11 4.07 18.41
CA TYR A 43 1.26 3.93 18.90
C TYR A 43 1.60 4.97 19.98
N CYS A 44 2.61 4.66 20.77
CA CYS A 44 3.14 5.60 21.76
C CYS A 44 4.12 6.57 21.11
N ALA A 45 3.87 7.89 21.19
CA ALA A 45 4.75 8.92 20.63
C ALA A 45 6.20 8.86 21.14
N SER A 46 6.40 8.49 22.42
CA SER A 46 7.74 8.46 23.03
C SER A 46 8.55 7.22 22.67
N CYS A 47 7.88 6.09 22.42
CA CYS A 47 8.55 4.79 22.24
C CYS A 47 8.42 4.23 20.83
N MET A 48 7.59 4.84 19.98
CA MET A 48 7.21 4.33 18.67
C MET A 48 6.75 2.86 18.69
N ASN A 49 6.18 2.43 19.81
CA ASN A 49 5.68 1.08 19.98
C ASN A 49 4.18 1.04 19.74
N LEU A 50 3.70 -0.01 19.08
CA LEU A 50 2.26 -0.27 18.91
C LEU A 50 1.62 -0.53 20.27
N VAL A 51 0.47 0.10 20.51
CA VAL A 51 -0.23 0.09 21.80
C VAL A 51 -1.61 -0.55 21.69
N ALA A 52 -2.33 -0.29 20.60
CA ALA A 52 -3.66 -0.86 20.37
C ALA A 52 -4.00 -0.90 18.88
N GLU A 53 -4.92 -1.79 18.52
CA GLU A 53 -5.46 -1.90 17.17
C GLU A 53 -7.00 -1.94 17.27
N THR A 54 -7.71 -1.24 16.37
CA THR A 54 -9.18 -1.27 16.30
C THR A 54 -9.68 -1.31 14.85
N SER A 55 -10.97 -1.54 14.66
CA SER A 55 -11.62 -1.25 13.38
C SER A 55 -11.73 0.27 13.17
N GLY A 56 -12.29 0.66 12.01
CA GLY A 56 -12.65 2.04 11.72
C GLY A 56 -13.85 2.57 12.50
N ASP A 57 -14.52 1.75 13.31
CA ASP A 57 -15.65 2.17 14.13
C ASP A 57 -15.25 3.27 15.13
N LEU A 58 -16.06 4.33 15.21
CA LEU A 58 -15.76 5.47 16.07
C LEU A 58 -15.87 5.12 17.56
N MET A 59 -16.82 4.26 17.93
CA MET A 59 -17.04 3.88 19.32
C MET A 59 -15.89 2.99 19.82
N GLU A 60 -15.43 2.04 19.00
CA GLU A 60 -14.24 1.23 19.31
C GLU A 60 -13.01 2.10 19.52
N ARG A 61 -12.72 3.00 18.58
CA ARG A 61 -11.58 3.93 18.65
C ARG A 61 -11.61 4.79 19.91
N ASN A 62 -12.78 5.35 20.25
CA ASN A 62 -12.94 6.21 21.42
C ASN A 62 -12.86 5.47 22.76
N ARG A 63 -13.08 4.15 22.76
CA ARG A 63 -13.04 3.31 23.97
C ARG A 63 -11.64 2.74 24.26
N VAL A 64 -10.69 2.88 23.33
CA VAL A 64 -9.31 2.43 23.55
C VAL A 64 -8.73 3.07 24.81
N LYS A 65 -8.32 2.22 25.74
CA LYS A 65 -7.48 2.56 26.89
C LYS A 65 -6.37 1.53 26.95
N ALA A 66 -5.14 1.98 26.90
CA ALA A 66 -4.00 1.08 26.83
C ALA A 66 -2.79 1.69 27.51
N THR A 67 -1.92 0.84 28.04
CA THR A 67 -0.69 1.25 28.70
C THR A 67 0.48 0.84 27.83
N CYS A 68 1.38 1.78 27.55
CA CYS A 68 2.58 1.47 26.77
C CYS A 68 3.45 0.46 27.53
N SER A 69 3.81 -0.66 26.90
CA SER A 69 4.66 -1.68 27.49
C SER A 69 6.10 -1.24 27.76
N VAL A 70 6.55 -0.15 27.12
CA VAL A 70 7.93 0.35 27.23
C VAL A 70 8.06 1.45 28.28
N CYS A 71 7.26 2.51 28.17
CA CYS A 71 7.34 3.66 29.08
C CYS A 71 6.25 3.70 30.14
N THR A 72 5.35 2.71 30.20
CA THR A 72 4.24 2.59 31.17
C THR A 72 3.23 3.74 31.15
N LYS A 73 3.29 4.64 30.16
CA LYS A 73 2.32 5.73 30.01
C LYS A 73 0.94 5.17 29.69
N SER A 74 -0.07 5.63 30.43
CA SER A 74 -1.47 5.38 30.13
C SER A 74 -1.92 6.29 28.98
N LEU A 75 -2.48 5.68 27.94
CA LEU A 75 -2.89 6.34 26.70
C LEU A 75 -4.35 6.00 26.41
N THR A 76 -5.09 6.98 25.90
CA THR A 76 -6.48 6.80 25.46
C THR A 76 -6.59 7.01 23.96
N GLY A 77 -7.52 6.32 23.30
CA GLY A 77 -7.74 6.45 21.87
C GLY A 77 -8.05 7.89 21.46
N ARG A 78 -8.90 8.59 22.24
CA ARG A 78 -9.21 10.01 22.00
C ARG A 78 -7.97 10.89 21.98
N GLN A 79 -7.08 10.71 22.95
CA GLN A 79 -5.83 11.46 23.02
C GLN A 79 -4.91 11.10 21.85
N MET A 80 -4.73 9.81 21.56
CA MET A 80 -3.86 9.38 20.46
C MET A 80 -4.37 9.86 19.09
N ILE A 81 -5.69 9.95 18.89
CA ILE A 81 -6.27 10.54 17.67
C ILE A 81 -5.98 12.04 17.61
N ALA A 82 -6.25 12.77 18.69
CA ALA A 82 -6.04 14.21 18.76
C ALA A 82 -4.57 14.60 18.52
N ASP A 83 -3.65 13.79 19.06
CA ASP A 83 -2.21 13.99 18.94
C ASP A 83 -1.64 13.46 17.60
N GLY A 84 -2.44 12.79 16.77
CA GLY A 84 -1.99 12.17 15.52
C GLY A 84 -1.10 10.93 15.72
N ASN A 85 -1.16 10.28 16.88
CA ASN A 85 -0.40 9.08 17.23
C ASN A 85 -1.07 7.79 16.74
N PHE A 86 -1.43 7.76 15.46
CA PHE A 86 -2.02 6.59 14.82
C PHE A 86 -1.69 6.54 13.33
N PHE A 87 -1.81 5.35 12.76
CA PHE A 87 -1.83 5.16 11.31
C PHE A 87 -2.95 4.18 10.96
N ILE A 88 -3.30 4.11 9.68
CA ILE A 88 -4.36 3.23 9.20
C ILE A 88 -3.81 2.22 8.20
N THR A 89 -4.35 1.00 8.21
CA THR A 89 -4.18 0.03 7.14
C THR A 89 -5.52 -0.26 6.48
N LEU A 90 -5.47 -0.60 5.20
CA LEU A 90 -6.64 -0.78 4.35
C LEU A 90 -6.56 -2.16 3.72
N PRO A 91 -7.66 -2.93 3.74
CA PRO A 91 -7.65 -4.32 3.31
C PRO A 91 -7.36 -4.39 1.82
N VAL A 92 -6.16 -4.83 1.47
CA VAL A 92 -5.66 -4.97 0.11
C VAL A 92 -6.45 -6.04 -0.63
N GLN A 93 -6.87 -7.11 0.04
CA GLN A 93 -7.73 -8.13 -0.57
C GLN A 93 -9.02 -7.53 -1.12
N GLN A 94 -9.70 -6.69 -0.32
CA GLN A 94 -10.96 -6.06 -0.73
C GLN A 94 -10.73 -5.05 -1.86
N GLN A 95 -9.64 -4.29 -1.81
CA GLN A 95 -9.26 -3.37 -2.89
C GLN A 95 -8.98 -4.12 -4.19
N LEU A 96 -8.27 -5.25 -4.11
CA LEU A 96 -7.95 -6.08 -5.26
C LEU A 96 -9.22 -6.70 -5.84
N SER A 97 -10.10 -7.27 -5.02
CA SER A 97 -11.40 -7.80 -5.50
C SER A 97 -12.25 -6.71 -6.14
N ALA A 98 -12.30 -5.51 -5.56
CA ALA A 98 -13.04 -4.39 -6.14
C ALA A 98 -12.43 -3.91 -7.47
N LEU A 99 -11.09 -3.91 -7.56
CA LEU A 99 -10.37 -3.55 -8.77
C LEU A 99 -10.61 -4.58 -9.90
N LEU A 100 -10.60 -5.87 -9.57
CA LEU A 100 -10.80 -6.97 -10.51
C LEU A 100 -12.27 -7.22 -10.86
N ALA A 101 -13.21 -6.53 -10.20
CA ALA A 101 -14.61 -6.51 -10.62
C ALA A 101 -14.83 -5.66 -11.89
N ASP A 102 -13.90 -4.78 -12.25
CA ASP A 102 -13.90 -4.07 -13.52
C ASP A 102 -13.39 -4.99 -14.64
N GLU A 103 -14.26 -5.34 -15.57
CA GLU A 103 -13.92 -6.26 -16.67
C GLU A 103 -12.74 -5.76 -17.51
N SER A 104 -12.60 -4.44 -17.71
CA SER A 104 -11.49 -3.89 -18.49
C SER A 104 -10.15 -4.14 -17.79
N VAL A 105 -10.13 -4.00 -16.47
CA VAL A 105 -8.94 -4.24 -15.64
C VAL A 105 -8.65 -5.72 -15.53
N ALA A 106 -9.66 -6.55 -15.28
CA ALA A 106 -9.51 -8.00 -15.20
C ALA A 106 -8.99 -8.57 -16.52
N ASN A 107 -9.56 -8.18 -17.65
CA ASN A 107 -9.11 -8.65 -18.96
C ASN A 107 -7.68 -8.19 -19.28
N ALA A 108 -7.35 -6.93 -18.97
CA ALA A 108 -5.99 -6.42 -19.15
C ALA A 108 -4.96 -7.16 -18.28
N LEU A 109 -5.34 -7.50 -17.04
CA LEU A 109 -4.50 -8.32 -16.15
C LEU A 109 -4.30 -9.72 -16.72
N HIS A 110 -5.37 -10.36 -17.19
CA HIS A 110 -5.30 -11.69 -17.78
C HIS A 110 -4.39 -11.73 -19.02
N ASP A 111 -4.53 -10.73 -19.90
CA ASP A 111 -3.68 -10.60 -21.09
C ASP A 111 -2.21 -10.34 -20.70
N GLY A 112 -1.95 -9.54 -19.66
CA GLY A 112 -0.63 -9.31 -19.10
C GLY A 112 0.02 -10.58 -18.54
N LEU A 113 -0.74 -11.37 -17.76
CA LEU A 113 -0.30 -12.66 -17.22
C LEU A 113 0.09 -13.63 -18.36
N ASN A 114 -0.76 -13.75 -19.39
CA ASN A 114 -0.50 -14.61 -20.55
C ASN A 114 0.74 -14.15 -21.33
N SER A 115 0.89 -12.84 -21.57
CA SER A 115 2.04 -12.25 -22.24
C SER A 115 3.35 -12.52 -21.49
N ILE A 116 3.34 -12.37 -20.17
CA ILE A 116 4.52 -12.63 -19.34
C ILE A 116 4.86 -14.12 -19.36
N ALA A 117 3.87 -15.00 -19.19
CA ALA A 117 4.08 -16.45 -19.23
C ALA A 117 4.72 -16.92 -20.56
N GLY A 118 4.37 -16.29 -21.68
CA GLY A 118 5.01 -16.56 -22.99
C GLY A 118 6.46 -16.06 -23.10
N ARG A 119 6.85 -15.04 -22.31
CA ARG A 119 8.18 -14.39 -22.35
C ARG A 119 9.18 -14.93 -21.33
N VAL A 120 8.75 -15.69 -20.31
CA VAL A 120 9.63 -16.18 -19.22
C VAL A 120 10.83 -16.99 -19.77
N SER A 121 10.68 -17.69 -20.89
CA SER A 121 11.74 -18.52 -21.49
C SER A 121 12.59 -17.81 -22.55
N ALA A 122 12.29 -16.55 -22.88
CA ALA A 122 13.02 -15.79 -23.90
C ALA A 122 13.99 -14.80 -23.23
N ALA A 123 15.26 -14.84 -23.62
CA ALA A 123 16.20 -13.75 -23.34
C ALA A 123 15.63 -12.48 -24.00
N ALA A 124 15.27 -11.48 -23.20
CA ALA A 124 14.78 -10.23 -23.76
C ALA A 124 16.00 -9.44 -24.23
N GLU A 125 16.12 -9.23 -25.54
CA GLU A 125 17.13 -8.34 -26.12
C GLU A 125 16.90 -6.87 -25.70
N HIS A 126 15.66 -6.54 -25.29
CA HIS A 126 15.26 -5.20 -24.89
C HIS A 126 14.40 -5.24 -23.61
N VAL A 127 14.78 -4.44 -22.61
CA VAL A 127 14.01 -4.26 -21.37
C VAL A 127 13.08 -3.07 -21.56
N SER A 128 11.77 -3.31 -21.67
CA SER A 128 10.76 -2.27 -21.91
C SER A 128 9.85 -2.01 -20.70
N ASP A 129 9.66 -3.01 -19.85
CA ASP A 129 8.83 -2.94 -18.65
C ASP A 129 9.54 -3.61 -17.47
N ILE A 130 9.07 -3.34 -16.25
CA ILE A 130 9.57 -3.98 -15.01
C ILE A 130 9.49 -5.51 -15.07
N THR A 131 8.56 -6.05 -15.86
CA THR A 131 8.35 -7.49 -16.06
C THR A 131 9.39 -8.14 -16.99
N ASP A 132 10.16 -7.34 -17.73
CA ASP A 132 11.26 -7.82 -18.57
C ASP A 132 12.57 -8.03 -17.79
N GLY A 133 12.67 -7.45 -16.59
CA GLY A 133 13.89 -7.46 -15.78
C GLY A 133 14.31 -8.86 -15.36
N ALA A 134 15.61 -9.13 -15.37
CA ALA A 134 16.17 -10.45 -15.04
C ALA A 134 15.74 -10.94 -13.65
N LEU A 135 15.77 -10.07 -12.63
CA LEU A 135 15.32 -10.40 -11.27
C LEU A 135 13.83 -10.72 -11.20
N TYR A 136 13.00 -10.00 -11.95
CA TYR A 136 11.57 -10.28 -12.02
C TYR A 136 11.33 -11.66 -12.66
N LYS A 137 12.00 -11.96 -13.77
CA LYS A 137 11.91 -13.27 -14.45
C LYS A 137 12.39 -14.42 -13.56
N GLU A 138 13.49 -14.23 -12.84
CA GLU A 138 13.99 -15.21 -11.87
C GLU A 138 12.95 -15.45 -10.76
N PHE A 139 12.41 -14.39 -10.17
CA PHE A 139 11.36 -14.50 -9.16
C PHE A 139 10.12 -15.21 -9.71
N ARG A 140 9.67 -14.82 -10.90
CA ARG A 140 8.52 -15.44 -11.59
C ARG A 140 8.73 -16.93 -11.83
N SER A 141 9.95 -17.34 -12.19
CA SER A 141 10.30 -18.76 -12.39
C SER A 141 10.15 -19.60 -11.13
N LYS A 142 10.30 -18.99 -9.95
CA LYS A 142 10.11 -19.63 -8.64
C LYS A 142 8.64 -19.67 -8.21
N LEU A 143 7.74 -18.96 -8.89
CA LEU A 143 6.31 -19.00 -8.60
C LEU A 143 5.70 -20.26 -9.23
N ASN A 144 5.09 -21.10 -8.41
CA ASN A 144 4.42 -22.33 -8.83
C ASN A 144 3.07 -22.09 -9.56
N SER A 145 2.79 -20.87 -10.03
CA SER A 145 1.55 -20.52 -10.71
C SER A 145 1.77 -19.48 -11.80
N ARG A 146 1.25 -19.77 -13.00
CA ARG A 146 1.25 -18.82 -14.13
C ARG A 146 0.33 -17.62 -13.88
N ASP A 147 -0.71 -17.81 -13.07
CA ASP A 147 -1.70 -16.80 -12.75
C ASP A 147 -1.33 -15.99 -11.50
N ALA A 148 -0.13 -16.18 -10.94
CA ALA A 148 0.32 -15.40 -9.79
C ALA A 148 0.35 -13.89 -10.11
N ILE A 149 -0.17 -13.06 -9.22
CA ILE A 149 -0.11 -11.61 -9.33
C ILE A 149 1.10 -11.14 -8.54
N THR A 150 1.83 -10.17 -9.06
CA THR A 150 2.91 -9.54 -8.32
C THR A 150 2.67 -8.06 -8.09
N LEU A 151 3.00 -7.60 -6.88
CA LEU A 151 2.81 -6.22 -6.46
C LEU A 151 4.15 -5.54 -6.23
N THR A 152 4.30 -4.33 -6.75
CA THR A 152 5.37 -3.42 -6.34
C THR A 152 4.86 -2.56 -5.19
N LEU A 153 5.56 -2.59 -4.06
CA LEU A 153 5.27 -1.74 -2.91
C LEU A 153 6.15 -0.50 -2.95
N SER A 154 5.52 0.67 -2.85
CA SER A 154 6.19 1.96 -2.72
C SER A 154 5.65 2.76 -1.53
N SER A 155 6.54 3.40 -0.77
CA SER A 155 6.15 4.37 0.24
C SER A 155 6.97 5.64 0.03
N ASP A 156 6.30 6.76 -0.15
CA ASP A 156 6.93 8.06 -0.31
C ASP A 156 6.14 9.13 0.45
N GLY A 157 6.86 10.04 1.08
CA GLY A 157 6.29 11.06 1.94
C GLY A 157 6.18 12.38 1.22
N SER A 158 4.96 12.89 1.06
CA SER A 158 4.75 14.25 0.59
C SER A 158 4.39 15.16 1.76
N PRO A 159 5.08 16.30 1.93
CA PRO A 159 4.56 17.40 2.74
C PRO A 159 3.15 17.76 2.25
N THR A 160 2.19 17.95 3.15
CA THR A 160 0.80 18.22 2.78
C THR A 160 0.58 19.64 2.29
N PHE A 161 1.28 20.62 2.87
CA PHE A 161 1.29 22.02 2.46
C PHE A 161 2.63 22.66 2.79
N LYS A 162 2.97 23.78 2.13
CA LYS A 162 4.18 24.58 2.44
C LYS A 162 4.20 25.12 3.89
N SER A 163 3.08 25.05 4.61
CA SER A 163 2.89 25.61 5.96
C SER A 163 2.43 24.59 7.02
N SER A 164 2.14 23.33 6.67
CA SER A 164 1.73 22.32 7.66
C SER A 164 2.95 21.61 8.23
N LYS A 165 2.98 21.45 9.57
CA LYS A 165 4.02 20.68 10.28
C LYS A 165 3.86 19.16 10.13
N TYR A 166 2.99 18.69 9.21
CA TYR A 166 2.58 17.30 9.12
C TYR A 166 2.80 16.74 7.71
N SER A 167 3.30 15.50 7.66
CA SER A 167 3.53 14.75 6.44
C SER A 167 2.59 13.56 6.35
N ILE A 168 2.17 13.25 5.13
CA ILE A 168 1.40 12.04 4.83
C ILE A 168 2.31 11.07 4.08
N TRP A 169 2.32 9.82 4.53
CA TRP A 169 3.08 8.72 3.94
C TRP A 169 2.13 7.58 3.57
N PRO A 170 1.63 7.54 2.32
CA PRO A 170 0.92 6.37 1.83
C PRO A 170 1.90 5.23 1.54
N VAL A 171 1.47 4.00 1.85
CA VAL A 171 2.09 2.76 1.36
C VAL A 171 1.22 2.27 0.21
N GLN A 172 1.73 2.45 -1.00
CA GLN A 172 1.07 2.17 -2.27
C GLN A 172 1.50 0.82 -2.80
N LEU A 173 0.57 0.13 -3.48
CA LEU A 173 0.81 -1.13 -4.15
C LEU A 173 0.38 -1.02 -5.60
N SER A 174 1.21 -1.52 -6.51
CA SER A 174 0.97 -1.47 -7.94
C SER A 174 1.03 -2.87 -8.56
N LEU A 175 0.04 -3.23 -9.36
CA LEU A 175 0.01 -4.53 -10.04
C LEU A 175 0.97 -4.52 -11.24
N ASN A 176 1.98 -5.39 -11.19
CA ASN A 176 3.03 -5.40 -12.20
C ASN A 176 2.54 -5.95 -13.55
N GLU A 177 1.59 -6.88 -13.53
CA GLU A 177 1.07 -7.50 -14.75
C GLU A 177 0.07 -6.62 -15.50
N LEU A 178 -0.37 -5.49 -14.91
CA LEU A 178 -1.17 -4.50 -15.64
C LEU A 178 -0.30 -3.71 -16.63
N PRO A 179 -0.86 -3.31 -17.79
CA PRO A 179 -0.20 -2.38 -18.70
C PRO A 179 0.16 -1.06 -18.01
N VAL A 180 1.32 -0.47 -18.36
CA VAL A 180 1.86 0.76 -17.75
C VAL A 180 0.81 1.87 -17.62
N HIS A 181 0.04 2.13 -18.68
CA HIS A 181 -0.97 3.19 -18.71
C HIS A 181 -2.17 2.95 -17.78
N MET A 182 -2.41 1.70 -17.37
CA MET A 182 -3.44 1.32 -16.37
C MET A 182 -2.85 1.23 -14.96
N ARG A 183 -1.59 0.81 -14.85
CA ARG A 183 -0.88 0.60 -13.58
C ARG A 183 -0.92 1.83 -12.66
N HIS A 184 -0.68 3.02 -13.22
CA HIS A 184 -0.72 4.29 -12.46
C HIS A 184 -2.14 4.76 -12.10
N LYS A 185 -3.18 4.25 -12.76
CA LYS A 185 -4.59 4.59 -12.47
C LYS A 185 -5.20 3.66 -11.42
N ASN A 186 -4.63 2.47 -11.28
CA ASN A 186 -5.13 1.35 -10.48
C ASN A 186 -4.18 1.01 -9.32
N ILE A 187 -3.63 2.04 -8.68
CA ILE A 187 -2.80 1.89 -7.47
C ILE A 187 -3.69 1.56 -6.28
N LEU A 188 -3.32 0.53 -5.53
CA LEU A 188 -3.93 0.19 -4.24
C LEU A 188 -3.18 0.90 -3.11
N ILE A 189 -3.83 1.11 -1.98
CA ILE A 189 -3.23 1.75 -0.80
C ILE A 189 -3.34 0.76 0.35
N SER A 190 -2.21 0.25 0.85
CA SER A 190 -2.21 -0.71 1.96
C SER A 190 -2.18 -0.05 3.32
N ALA A 191 -1.46 1.07 3.44
CA ALA A 191 -1.35 1.80 4.69
C ALA A 191 -1.22 3.28 4.45
N LEU A 192 -1.51 4.04 5.49
CA LEU A 192 -1.39 5.48 5.49
C LEU A 192 -0.96 5.96 6.87
N TRP A 193 0.18 6.62 6.89
CA TRP A 193 0.69 7.30 8.06
C TRP A 193 0.45 8.81 7.96
N TYR A 194 0.05 9.39 9.08
CA TYR A 194 -0.04 10.83 9.27
C TYR A 194 0.71 11.20 10.55
N GLY A 195 1.69 12.08 10.45
CA GLY A 195 2.47 12.49 11.61
C GLY A 195 3.31 13.72 11.31
N GLN A 196 3.82 14.35 12.36
CA GLN A 196 4.75 15.48 12.22
C GLN A 196 6.09 15.02 11.64
N ASP A 197 6.52 13.84 12.05
CA ASP A 197 7.78 13.23 11.66
C ASP A 197 7.61 12.11 10.63
N HIS A 198 8.74 11.70 10.07
CA HIS A 198 8.85 10.50 9.24
C HIS A 198 8.31 9.27 9.99
N PRO A 199 7.60 8.37 9.29
CA PRO A 199 7.12 7.13 9.89
C PRO A 199 8.27 6.27 10.39
N ASN A 200 8.07 5.64 11.54
CA ASN A 200 8.82 4.44 11.87
C ASN A 200 8.40 3.34 10.87
N MET A 201 9.23 3.10 9.85
CA MET A 201 8.87 2.18 8.76
C MET A 201 8.66 0.75 9.25
N THR A 202 9.37 0.30 10.28
CA THR A 202 9.15 -1.03 10.87
C THR A 202 7.75 -1.14 11.45
N LEU A 203 7.31 -0.12 12.20
CA LEU A 203 5.97 -0.05 12.76
C LEU A 203 4.89 0.00 11.67
N LEU A 204 5.08 0.84 10.65
CA LEU A 204 4.12 1.04 9.56
C LEU A 204 3.99 -0.18 8.65
N LEU A 205 5.12 -0.82 8.32
CA LEU A 205 5.15 -1.92 7.34
C LEU A 205 4.86 -3.28 7.96
N SER A 206 5.12 -3.49 9.26
CA SER A 206 4.81 -4.76 9.94
C SER A 206 3.37 -5.27 9.69
N PRO A 207 2.31 -4.45 9.85
CA PRO A 207 0.96 -4.90 9.51
C PRO A 207 0.73 -5.11 8.01
N VAL A 208 1.41 -4.36 7.14
CA VAL A 208 1.34 -4.55 5.68
C VAL A 208 1.95 -5.89 5.27
N VAL A 209 3.15 -6.20 5.75
CA VAL A 209 3.85 -7.47 5.48
C VAL A 209 2.99 -8.66 5.92
N ARG A 210 2.42 -8.62 7.13
CA ARG A 210 1.51 -9.67 7.63
C ARG A 210 0.26 -9.85 6.75
N GLU A 211 -0.23 -8.79 6.13
CA GLU A 211 -1.33 -8.89 5.17
C GLU A 211 -0.88 -9.50 3.84
N MET A 212 0.31 -9.16 3.37
CA MET A 212 0.87 -9.71 2.14
C MET A 212 1.20 -11.20 2.26
N GLU A 213 1.72 -11.64 3.42
CA GLU A 213 1.93 -13.06 3.71
C GLU A 213 0.61 -13.84 3.60
N LYS A 214 -0.48 -13.31 4.19
CA LYS A 214 -1.81 -13.91 4.07
C LYS A 214 -2.29 -13.99 2.62
N LEU A 215 -1.99 -12.99 1.79
CA LEU A 215 -2.37 -12.97 0.37
C LEU A 215 -1.45 -13.84 -0.51
N ALA A 216 -0.25 -14.17 -0.04
CA ALA A 216 0.63 -15.13 -0.69
C ALA A 216 0.16 -16.57 -0.42
N ASP A 217 -0.35 -16.82 0.79
CA ASP A 217 -0.91 -18.11 1.18
C ASP A 217 -2.30 -18.36 0.58
N ASN A 218 -3.16 -17.32 0.60
CA ASN A 218 -4.54 -17.40 0.10
C ASN A 218 -4.63 -16.88 -1.34
N SER A 219 -5.21 -17.65 -2.24
CA SER A 219 -5.51 -17.17 -3.59
C SER A 219 -6.68 -16.19 -3.58
N VAL A 220 -6.59 -15.16 -4.41
CA VAL A 220 -7.71 -14.27 -4.74
C VAL A 220 -8.44 -14.82 -5.95
N GLU A 221 -9.75 -15.00 -5.80
CA GLU A 221 -10.64 -15.40 -6.89
C GLU A 221 -11.11 -14.17 -7.68
N TRP A 222 -11.06 -14.26 -9.00
CA TRP A 222 -11.53 -13.22 -9.90
C TRP A 222 -11.96 -13.84 -11.24
N MET A 223 -12.68 -13.07 -12.04
CA MET A 223 -13.25 -13.55 -13.31
C MET A 223 -12.75 -12.69 -14.48
N SER A 224 -12.36 -13.35 -15.57
CA SER A 224 -12.05 -12.69 -16.84
C SER A 224 -12.62 -13.50 -17.99
N ARG A 225 -13.35 -12.83 -18.89
CA ARG A 225 -13.99 -13.45 -20.08
C ARG A 225 -14.77 -14.73 -19.74
N GLY A 226 -15.50 -14.73 -18.61
CA GLY A 226 -16.29 -15.88 -18.13
C GLY A 226 -15.47 -17.03 -17.53
N LYS A 227 -14.16 -16.88 -17.35
CA LYS A 227 -13.30 -17.86 -16.66
C LYS A 227 -12.99 -17.39 -15.25
N THR A 228 -13.22 -18.26 -14.28
CA THR A 228 -12.79 -18.06 -12.89
C THR A 228 -11.30 -18.41 -12.77
N LEU A 229 -10.53 -17.49 -12.21
CA LEU A 229 -9.09 -17.60 -11.99
C LEU A 229 -8.79 -17.48 -10.50
N HIS A 230 -7.80 -18.24 -10.03
CA HIS A 230 -7.31 -18.21 -8.65
C HIS A 230 -5.85 -17.79 -8.64
N SER A 231 -5.59 -16.57 -8.16
CA SER A 231 -4.27 -15.96 -8.22
C SER A 231 -3.70 -15.76 -6.83
N LYS A 232 -2.51 -16.32 -6.55
CA LYS A 232 -1.71 -15.95 -5.38
C LYS A 232 -1.07 -14.60 -5.60
N VAL A 233 -0.97 -13.78 -4.56
CA VAL A 233 -0.40 -12.43 -4.66
C VAL A 233 0.95 -12.39 -3.95
N ASN A 234 1.99 -11.94 -4.64
CA ASN A 234 3.34 -11.92 -4.11
C ASN A 234 4.00 -10.55 -4.29
N ILE A 235 4.95 -10.21 -3.42
CA ILE A 235 5.78 -9.01 -3.58
C ILE A 235 7.19 -9.45 -3.97
N PRO A 236 7.60 -9.25 -5.24
CA PRO A 236 8.95 -9.58 -5.67
C PRO A 236 9.98 -8.57 -5.17
N HIS A 237 9.58 -7.30 -4.99
CA HIS A 237 10.48 -6.21 -4.63
C HIS A 237 9.78 -5.17 -3.74
N PHE A 238 10.55 -4.65 -2.78
CA PHE A 238 10.16 -3.52 -1.94
C PHE A 238 10.92 -2.28 -2.43
N ILE A 239 10.22 -1.26 -2.93
CA ILE A 239 10.85 -0.03 -3.41
C ILE A 239 10.60 1.08 -2.38
N LEU A 240 11.61 1.39 -1.57
CA LEU A 240 11.64 2.64 -0.80
C LEU A 240 12.13 3.75 -1.73
N THR A 241 11.20 4.43 -2.39
CA THR A 241 11.53 5.67 -3.08
C THR A 241 11.53 6.82 -2.06
N HIS A 242 12.71 7.26 -1.62
CA HIS A 242 12.88 8.64 -1.14
C HIS A 242 12.74 9.57 -2.36
N MET A 243 11.52 9.81 -2.87
CA MET A 243 11.30 10.56 -4.11
C MET A 243 10.64 11.92 -3.89
N VAL A 244 11.06 12.68 -2.86
CA VAL A 244 10.70 14.12 -2.78
C VAL A 244 11.86 15.07 -2.49
N SER A 245 13.13 14.65 -2.58
CA SER A 245 14.27 15.60 -2.55
C SER A 245 15.03 15.76 -3.87
N CYS A 246 15.00 14.79 -4.79
CA CYS A 246 15.77 14.89 -6.04
C CYS A 246 15.11 15.70 -7.17
N ALA A 247 13.88 16.18 -7.03
CA ALA A 247 13.22 16.95 -8.09
C ALA A 247 13.64 18.44 -8.16
N TRP A 248 14.50 18.93 -7.27
CA TRP A 248 14.93 20.34 -7.23
C TRP A 248 16.44 20.50 -7.06
N LYS A 249 17.21 19.89 -7.97
CA LYS A 249 18.55 20.30 -8.46
C LYS A 249 19.27 19.06 -8.97
N LEU A 250 19.32 18.89 -10.29
CA LEU A 250 20.52 18.61 -11.08
C LEU A 250 20.11 18.04 -12.47
N PRO A 251 20.83 18.41 -13.56
CA PRO A 251 20.54 17.94 -14.89
C PRO A 251 21.36 16.69 -15.19
N THR A 252 20.77 15.48 -15.14
CA THR A 252 21.13 14.26 -15.90
C THR A 252 20.41 13.01 -15.35
N PRO A 253 20.18 11.96 -16.17
CA PRO A 253 19.32 10.84 -15.82
C PRO A 253 20.07 9.82 -14.93
N CYS A 254 19.65 9.65 -13.68
CA CYS A 254 20.15 8.57 -12.81
C CYS A 254 19.23 7.35 -12.93
N PHE A 255 19.77 6.27 -13.50
CA PHE A 255 19.24 4.91 -13.35
C PHE A 255 19.40 4.47 -11.90
N PHE A 256 18.31 4.14 -11.20
CA PHE A 256 18.36 3.63 -9.84
C PHE A 256 18.38 2.09 -9.84
N VAL A 257 19.57 1.54 -9.65
CA VAL A 257 19.81 0.17 -9.20
C VAL A 257 20.06 0.21 -7.69
N HIS A 258 19.56 -0.81 -6.99
CA HIS A 258 19.86 -1.20 -5.62
C HIS A 258 19.12 -0.53 -4.44
N CYS A 259 18.13 -1.25 -3.92
CA CYS A 259 18.01 -1.46 -2.47
C CYS A 259 17.34 -2.84 -2.25
N SER A 260 18.17 -3.88 -2.13
CA SER A 260 17.71 -5.24 -1.85
C SER A 260 17.59 -5.41 -0.34
N VAL A 261 16.38 -5.44 0.20
CA VAL A 261 16.16 -6.02 1.54
C VAL A 261 15.93 -7.51 1.34
N LEU A 262 16.96 -8.30 1.62
CA LEU A 262 16.89 -9.76 1.70
C LEU A 262 15.95 -10.15 2.85
N CYS A 263 14.74 -10.60 2.54
CA CYS A 263 14.01 -11.50 3.44
C CYS A 263 14.65 -12.88 3.30
N ALA A 264 15.61 -13.18 4.17
CA ALA A 264 16.06 -14.55 4.40
C ALA A 264 15.12 -15.20 5.43
N SER A 265 14.29 -16.14 4.98
CA SER A 265 13.62 -17.11 5.86
C SER A 265 14.59 -18.25 6.17
N ALA A 266 14.74 -18.53 7.46
CA ALA A 266 15.28 -19.80 7.98
C ALA A 266 14.15 -20.83 8.07
#